data_AF-A0A1G3AC19-F1
#
_entry.id   AF-A0A1G3AC19-F1
#
_cell.length_a   1.000
_cell.length_b   1.000
_cell.length_c   1.000
_cell.angle_alpha   90.00
_cell.angle_beta   90.00
_cell.angle_gamma   90.00
#
_symmetry.space_group_name_H-M   'P 1'
#
loop_
_entity.id
_entity.type
_entity.pdbx_description
1 polymer ?
#
loop_
_entity_poly.entity_id
_entity_poly.type
_entity_poly.pdbx_seq_one_letter_code
_entity_poly.pdbx_strand_id
1 'polypeptide(L)'
;MPLFFVLSGLSAYYALSFQTARRYVWSKVLRLIVPLVFGMFTHVSYQVYLERLTHGDFSGSFLEFLPHYFEGGYGLGGNFAWMGLHLWYLEMLFVYSLLMLPLFLLLRSRRIQPAISWLAGSLTRHGVIFLLAVPAVVMKLISDTQDNFLGDEPWGGWSMLSHLAFFVTGYFIALDSRLISSIERHRIPALTMALTAFVTLYVCTLSPAGQRFLGTSAGSVARVLHTWFWLTAMMGFAHRYLTSTNGFLRYANEAVLPFYILHQTIILIIGYYIVQLNAPVVLKYVLVMMLSFAAIATLYETLIRRFNVLRFLFGMKLKHS
;
A
#
# COMPACT_ATOMS: atom_id res chain seq x y z
N MET A 1 -3.82 -3.93 0.17
CA MET A 1 -2.50 -3.26 0.15
C MET A 1 -1.31 -4.04 -0.48
N PRO A 2 -1.32 -5.37 -0.70
CA PRO A 2 -0.14 -6.12 -1.20
C PRO A 2 0.52 -5.55 -2.47
N LEU A 3 -0.27 -5.05 -3.42
CA LEU A 3 0.24 -4.45 -4.66
C LEU A 3 1.19 -3.27 -4.40
N PHE A 4 0.84 -2.39 -3.47
CA PHE A 4 1.66 -1.22 -3.14
C PHE A 4 3.04 -1.63 -2.60
N PHE A 5 3.11 -2.71 -1.80
CA PHE A 5 4.37 -3.22 -1.29
C PHE A 5 5.23 -3.84 -2.40
N VAL A 6 4.64 -4.65 -3.31
CA VAL A 6 5.37 -5.19 -4.46
C VAL A 6 5.91 -4.07 -5.36
N LEU A 7 5.08 -3.07 -5.70
CA LEU A 7 5.49 -1.92 -6.50
C LEU A 7 6.56 -1.06 -5.81
N SER A 8 6.47 -0.93 -4.48
CA SER A 8 7.49 -0.25 -3.68
C SER A 8 8.82 -1.00 -3.66
N GLY A 9 8.80 -2.33 -3.64
CA GLY A 9 9.98 -3.17 -3.78
C GLY A 9 10.68 -2.97 -5.13
N LEU A 10 9.90 -3.02 -6.23
CA LEU A 10 10.38 -2.70 -7.57
C LEU A 10 10.99 -1.29 -7.62
N SER A 11 10.31 -0.31 -7.04
CA SER A 11 10.77 1.09 -6.97
C SER A 11 12.04 1.25 -6.13
N ALA A 12 12.22 0.46 -5.07
CA ALA A 12 13.42 0.48 -4.25
C ALA A 12 14.65 -0.01 -5.02
N TYR A 13 14.51 -1.04 -5.87
CA TYR A 13 15.58 -1.48 -6.77
C TYR A 13 16.02 -0.36 -7.71
N TYR A 14 15.08 0.29 -8.41
CA TYR A 14 15.40 1.40 -9.30
C TYR A 14 15.95 2.62 -8.55
N ALA A 15 15.48 2.91 -7.34
CA ALA A 15 16.04 4.00 -6.54
C ALA A 15 17.51 3.73 -6.17
N LEU A 16 17.82 2.49 -5.75
CA LEU A 16 19.18 2.09 -5.42
C LEU A 16 20.09 1.99 -6.65
N SER A 17 19.57 1.73 -7.86
CA SER A 17 20.39 1.66 -9.07
C SER A 17 21.02 3.01 -9.45
N PHE A 18 20.39 4.13 -9.07
CA PHE A 18 20.85 5.48 -9.37
C PHE A 18 21.41 6.25 -8.16
N GLN A 19 21.45 5.65 -6.97
CA GLN A 19 21.79 6.35 -5.73
C GLN A 19 22.69 5.52 -4.81
N THR A 20 23.52 6.19 -4.02
CA THR A 20 24.26 5.57 -2.91
C THR A 20 23.31 5.19 -1.77
N ALA A 21 23.70 4.23 -0.92
CA ALA A 21 22.87 3.81 0.22
C ALA A 21 22.48 4.99 1.13
N ARG A 22 23.41 5.91 1.42
CA ARG A 22 23.13 7.13 2.19
C ARG A 22 22.09 8.02 1.51
N ARG A 23 22.23 8.25 0.20
CA ARG A 23 21.28 9.08 -0.57
C ARG A 23 19.91 8.42 -0.68
N TYR A 24 19.87 7.09 -0.78
CA TYR A 24 18.63 6.31 -0.73
C TYR A 24 17.90 6.52 0.58
N VAL A 25 18.57 6.33 1.73
CA VAL A 25 17.97 6.55 3.06
C VAL A 25 17.46 7.99 3.20
N TRP A 26 18.27 8.98 2.83
CA TRP A 26 17.87 10.38 2.88
C TRP A 26 16.64 10.66 2.00
N SER A 27 16.58 10.07 0.80
CA SER A 27 15.43 10.20 -0.09
C SER A 27 14.16 9.60 0.52
N LYS A 28 14.27 8.53 1.32
CA LYS A 28 13.14 7.92 2.01
C LYS A 28 12.66 8.77 3.19
N VAL A 29 13.58 9.38 3.96
CA VAL A 29 13.23 10.34 5.00
C VAL A 29 12.39 11.49 4.41
N LEU A 30 12.90 12.13 3.35
CA LEU A 30 12.21 13.28 2.75
C LEU A 30 10.88 12.94 2.08
N ARG A 31 10.72 11.72 1.54
CA ARG A 31 9.51 11.33 0.81
C ARG A 31 8.47 10.59 1.64
N LEU A 32 8.86 10.01 2.78
CA LEU A 32 7.97 9.19 3.60
C LEU A 32 7.76 9.81 4.98
N ILE A 33 8.84 10.18 5.68
CA ILE A 33 8.75 10.71 7.05
C ILE A 33 8.23 12.14 7.07
N VAL A 34 8.71 13.02 6.18
CA VAL A 34 8.21 14.40 6.13
C VAL A 34 6.70 14.45 5.90
N PRO A 35 6.13 13.72 4.90
CA PRO A 35 4.67 13.71 4.72
C PRO A 35 3.90 13.00 5.82
N LEU A 36 4.47 11.95 6.42
CA LEU A 36 3.87 11.26 7.56
C LEU A 36 3.70 12.22 8.74
N VAL A 37 4.79 12.85 9.17
CA VAL A 37 4.79 13.80 10.29
C VAL A 37 3.85 14.96 9.97
N PHE A 38 3.95 15.55 8.77
CA PHE A 38 3.05 16.62 8.37
C PHE A 38 1.58 16.19 8.45
N GLY A 39 1.25 14.99 7.97
CA GLY A 39 -0.11 14.44 8.03
C GLY A 39 -0.60 14.25 9.46
N MET A 40 0.23 13.65 10.33
CA MET A 40 -0.08 13.41 11.75
C MET A 40 -0.49 14.69 12.47
N PHE A 41 0.27 15.78 12.30
CA PHE A 41 0.01 17.05 12.98
C PHE A 41 -1.00 17.96 12.28
N THR A 42 -1.52 17.57 11.12
CA THR A 42 -2.50 18.38 10.36
C THR A 42 -3.81 17.61 10.16
N HIS A 43 -3.98 17.00 9.01
CA HIS A 43 -5.26 16.49 8.51
C HIS A 43 -5.66 15.16 9.13
N VAL A 44 -4.72 14.42 9.75
CA VAL A 44 -5.02 13.17 10.47
C VAL A 44 -5.74 13.46 11.79
N SER A 45 -5.38 14.56 12.49
CA SER A 45 -6.09 14.97 13.70
C SER A 45 -7.59 15.20 13.46
N TYR A 46 -7.95 15.71 12.28
CA TYR A 46 -9.33 15.88 11.87
C TYR A 46 -10.07 14.55 11.65
N GLN A 47 -9.36 13.49 11.21
CA GLN A 47 -9.98 12.16 11.09
C GLN A 47 -10.36 11.60 12.47
N VAL A 48 -9.45 11.70 13.44
CA VAL A 48 -9.72 11.26 14.82
C VAL A 48 -10.86 12.08 15.43
N TYR A 49 -10.89 13.40 15.19
CA TYR A 49 -12.01 14.24 15.61
C TYR A 49 -13.35 13.76 15.07
N LEU A 50 -13.45 13.53 13.75
CA LEU A 50 -14.69 13.03 13.14
C LEU A 50 -15.11 11.68 13.71
N GLU A 51 -14.15 10.77 13.92
CA GLU A 51 -14.41 9.46 14.52
C GLU A 51 -15.00 9.60 15.92
N ARG A 52 -14.38 10.44 16.78
CA ARG A 52 -14.86 10.69 18.15
C ARG A 52 -16.25 11.33 18.18
N LEU A 53 -16.52 12.27 17.27
CA LEU A 53 -17.86 12.83 17.10
C LEU A 53 -18.89 11.76 16.73
N THR A 54 -18.56 10.86 15.78
CA THR A 54 -19.51 9.84 15.31
C THR A 54 -19.78 8.75 16.34
N HIS A 55 -18.81 8.44 17.22
CA HIS A 55 -19.00 7.46 18.30
C HIS A 55 -19.61 8.05 19.57
N GLY A 56 -19.77 9.39 19.64
CA GLY A 56 -20.29 10.07 20.83
C GLY A 56 -19.27 10.25 21.95
N ASP A 57 -17.99 9.99 21.68
CA ASP A 57 -16.88 10.16 22.64
C ASP A 57 -16.48 11.62 22.84
N PHE A 58 -16.89 12.50 21.92
CA PHE A 58 -16.62 13.93 21.97
C PHE A 58 -17.81 14.72 21.43
N SER A 59 -17.99 15.94 21.94
CA SER A 59 -18.97 16.92 21.45
C SER A 59 -18.32 18.29 21.46
N GLY A 60 -18.48 19.07 20.39
CA GLY A 60 -17.86 20.38 20.27
C GLY A 60 -17.19 20.62 18.93
N SER A 61 -16.48 21.73 18.83
CA SER A 61 -15.76 22.13 17.62
C SER A 61 -14.40 21.45 17.49
N PHE A 62 -13.83 21.42 16.28
CA PHE A 62 -12.48 20.88 16.06
C PHE A 62 -11.40 21.61 16.89
N LEU A 63 -11.55 22.92 17.11
CA LEU A 63 -10.62 23.70 17.92
C LEU A 63 -10.67 23.30 19.40
N GLU A 64 -11.84 22.93 19.91
CA GLU A 64 -12.00 22.39 21.26
C GLU A 64 -11.41 20.98 21.37
N PHE A 65 -11.41 20.19 20.28
CA PHE A 65 -10.80 18.86 20.26
C PHE A 65 -9.27 18.89 20.19
N LEU A 66 -8.67 19.93 19.59
CA LEU A 66 -7.23 19.96 19.31
C LEU A 66 -6.32 19.75 20.54
N PRO A 67 -6.60 20.31 21.73
CA PRO A 67 -5.85 20.00 22.94
C PRO A 67 -5.93 18.51 23.33
N HIS A 68 -7.11 17.90 23.17
CA HIS A 68 -7.35 16.49 23.49
C HIS A 68 -6.71 15.52 22.47
N TYR A 69 -6.34 16.01 21.28
CA TYR A 69 -5.70 15.18 20.27
C TYR A 69 -4.39 14.56 20.76
N PHE A 70 -3.65 15.24 21.64
CA PHE A 70 -2.36 14.76 22.14
C PHE A 70 -2.48 13.86 23.39
N GLU A 71 -3.69 13.54 23.82
CA GLU A 71 -3.94 12.69 24.98
C GLU A 71 -3.88 11.20 24.59
N GLY A 72 -2.79 10.53 25.00
CA GLY A 72 -2.58 9.10 24.77
C GLY A 72 -2.41 8.70 23.30
N GLY A 73 -2.04 7.45 23.05
CA GLY A 73 -1.86 6.92 21.70
C GLY A 73 -3.16 6.39 21.09
N TYR A 74 -3.45 6.74 19.84
CA TYR A 74 -4.52 6.13 19.05
C TYR A 74 -4.32 4.60 18.97
N GLY A 75 -5.38 3.84 19.22
CA GLY A 75 -5.33 2.38 19.37
C GLY A 75 -4.88 1.88 20.75
N LEU A 76 -4.41 2.77 21.63
CA LEU A 76 -4.00 2.48 23.01
C LEU A 76 -4.88 3.24 24.03
N GLY A 77 -6.13 3.54 23.65
CA GLY A 77 -7.08 4.31 24.47
C GLY A 77 -6.94 5.84 24.39
N GLY A 78 -6.06 6.37 23.53
CA GLY A 78 -5.89 7.81 23.32
C GLY A 78 -6.30 8.31 21.93
N ASN A 79 -5.94 9.56 21.62
CA ASN A 79 -6.31 10.26 20.40
C ASN A 79 -5.13 10.50 19.44
N PHE A 80 -3.89 10.51 19.94
CA PHE A 80 -2.75 10.89 19.12
C PHE A 80 -2.45 9.81 18.08
N ALA A 81 -2.66 10.12 16.81
CA ALA A 81 -2.46 9.18 15.70
C ALA A 81 -0.96 8.99 15.40
N TRP A 82 -0.25 8.36 16.32
CA TRP A 82 1.21 8.16 16.27
C TRP A 82 1.70 7.39 15.02
N MET A 83 0.85 6.55 14.42
CA MET A 83 1.12 5.85 13.14
C MET A 83 0.51 6.54 11.91
N GLY A 84 -0.06 7.73 12.09
CA GLY A 84 -0.68 8.51 11.02
C GLY A 84 -1.98 7.94 10.45
N LEU A 85 -2.70 7.09 11.19
CA LEU A 85 -3.89 6.38 10.72
C LEU A 85 -3.62 5.72 9.36
N HIS A 86 -4.27 6.15 8.29
CA HIS A 86 -4.11 5.61 6.94
C HIS A 86 -2.72 5.79 6.35
N LEU A 87 -1.92 6.72 6.90
CA LEU A 87 -0.53 6.97 6.53
C LEU A 87 0.45 5.91 7.05
N TRP A 88 -0.02 4.92 7.81
CA TRP A 88 0.78 3.80 8.33
C TRP A 88 1.65 3.14 7.27
N TYR A 89 1.19 3.13 6.01
CA TYR A 89 1.94 2.54 4.90
C TYR A 89 3.24 3.29 4.61
N LEU A 90 3.30 4.62 4.79
CA LEU A 90 4.55 5.39 4.65
C LEU A 90 5.56 5.02 5.73
N GLU A 91 5.08 4.87 6.97
CA GLU A 91 5.89 4.45 8.11
C GLU A 91 6.46 3.05 7.89
N MET A 92 5.60 2.07 7.56
CA MET A 92 6.04 0.71 7.26
C MET A 92 7.03 0.65 6.11
N LEU A 93 6.76 1.40 5.03
CA LEU A 93 7.64 1.43 3.89
C LEU A 93 9.01 2.03 4.26
N PHE A 94 9.06 3.02 5.15
CA PHE A 94 10.31 3.55 5.67
C PHE A 94 11.07 2.50 6.47
N VAL A 95 10.41 1.85 7.43
CA VAL A 95 11.00 0.79 8.26
C VAL A 95 11.51 -0.36 7.39
N TYR A 96 10.71 -0.88 6.47
CA TYR A 96 11.12 -1.96 5.56
C TYR A 96 12.27 -1.53 4.64
N SER A 97 12.28 -0.28 4.19
CA SER A 97 13.36 0.25 3.35
C SER A 97 14.71 0.27 4.09
N LEU A 98 14.71 0.56 5.41
CA LEU A 98 15.92 0.53 6.23
C LEU A 98 16.31 -0.90 6.59
N LEU A 99 15.35 -1.67 7.10
CA LEU A 99 15.56 -3.04 7.57
C LEU A 99 16.11 -3.94 6.46
N MET A 100 15.57 -3.81 5.24
CA MET A 100 15.98 -4.63 4.09
C MET A 100 17.16 -4.05 3.31
N LEU A 101 17.68 -2.87 3.67
CA LEU A 101 18.78 -2.24 2.94
C LEU A 101 20.03 -3.14 2.86
N PRO A 102 20.51 -3.79 3.94
CA PRO A 102 21.66 -4.69 3.86
C PRO A 102 21.42 -5.86 2.90
N LEU A 103 20.21 -6.46 2.96
CA LEU A 103 19.82 -7.53 2.05
C LEU A 103 19.78 -7.06 0.59
N PHE A 104 19.23 -5.88 0.32
CA PHE A 104 19.16 -5.31 -1.02
C PHE A 104 20.53 -5.00 -1.61
N LEU A 105 21.48 -4.54 -0.79
CA LEU A 105 22.88 -4.35 -1.20
C LEU A 105 23.56 -5.69 -1.46
N LEU A 106 23.31 -6.71 -0.62
CA LEU A 106 23.82 -8.06 -0.80
C LEU A 106 23.31 -8.68 -2.12
N LEU A 107 22.01 -8.60 -2.39
CA LEU A 107 21.39 -9.11 -3.63
C LEU A 107 21.91 -8.40 -4.90
N ARG A 108 22.46 -7.18 -4.76
CA ARG A 108 23.11 -6.47 -5.87
C ARG A 108 24.60 -6.80 -6.03
N SER A 109 25.21 -7.48 -5.06
CA SER A 109 26.60 -7.88 -5.16
C SER A 109 26.84 -8.80 -6.36
N ARG A 110 27.92 -8.56 -7.11
CA ARG A 110 28.34 -9.40 -8.24
C ARG A 110 28.50 -10.87 -7.84
N ARG A 111 28.81 -11.15 -6.58
CA ARG A 111 28.97 -12.51 -6.04
C ARG A 111 27.70 -13.35 -6.14
N ILE A 112 26.52 -12.75 -6.02
CA ILE A 112 25.23 -13.47 -5.93
C ILE A 112 24.46 -13.40 -7.26
N GLN A 113 24.86 -12.54 -8.18
CA GLN A 113 24.22 -12.40 -9.51
C GLN A 113 24.10 -13.73 -10.29
N PRO A 114 25.09 -14.64 -10.30
CA PRO A 114 24.92 -15.93 -10.97
C PRO A 114 23.80 -16.78 -10.35
N ALA A 115 23.69 -16.79 -9.02
CA ALA A 115 22.65 -17.53 -8.31
C ALA A 115 21.25 -16.93 -8.56
N ILE A 116 21.15 -15.59 -8.57
CA ILE A 116 19.90 -14.88 -8.92
C ILE A 116 19.49 -15.20 -10.35
N SER A 117 20.43 -15.15 -11.31
CA SER A 117 20.15 -15.44 -12.71
C SER A 117 19.72 -16.90 -12.93
N TRP A 118 20.33 -17.85 -12.21
CA TRP A 118 19.91 -19.25 -12.23
C TRP A 118 18.50 -19.41 -11.67
N LEU A 119 18.22 -18.81 -10.51
CA LEU A 119 16.90 -18.86 -9.87
C LEU A 119 15.82 -18.21 -10.75
N ALA A 120 16.11 -17.05 -11.33
CA ALA A 120 15.22 -16.38 -12.27
C ALA A 120 14.94 -17.25 -13.51
N GLY A 121 15.96 -17.90 -14.05
CA GLY A 121 15.81 -18.87 -15.15
C GLY A 121 14.83 -20.00 -14.80
N SER A 122 14.95 -20.58 -13.60
CA SER A 122 14.03 -21.61 -13.11
C SER A 122 12.60 -21.10 -12.92
N LEU A 123 12.44 -19.90 -12.35
CA LEU A 123 11.12 -19.27 -12.11
C LEU A 123 10.40 -18.81 -13.38
N THR A 124 11.13 -18.63 -14.48
CA THR A 124 10.53 -18.22 -15.77
C THR A 124 9.87 -19.36 -16.54
N ARG A 125 10.03 -20.62 -16.10
CA ARG A 125 9.35 -21.78 -16.67
C ARG A 125 7.84 -21.68 -16.48
N HIS A 126 7.07 -22.28 -17.40
CA HIS A 126 5.61 -22.22 -17.41
C HIS A 126 5.02 -22.64 -16.05
N GLY A 127 4.19 -21.77 -15.47
CA GLY A 127 3.53 -21.98 -14.17
C GLY A 127 4.43 -21.81 -12.93
N VAL A 128 5.75 -21.88 -13.05
CA VAL A 128 6.70 -21.77 -11.92
C VAL A 128 6.78 -20.34 -11.38
N ILE A 129 6.41 -19.34 -12.19
CA ILE A 129 6.37 -17.93 -11.77
C ILE A 129 5.44 -17.69 -10.57
N PHE A 130 4.42 -18.54 -10.38
CA PHE A 130 3.52 -18.46 -9.24
C PHE A 130 4.19 -18.88 -7.92
N LEU A 131 5.35 -19.53 -7.94
CA LEU A 131 6.15 -19.81 -6.75
C LEU A 131 6.71 -18.54 -6.09
N LEU A 132 6.68 -17.38 -6.78
CA LEU A 132 6.96 -16.09 -6.14
C LEU A 132 5.95 -15.74 -5.02
N ALA A 133 4.82 -16.46 -4.91
CA ALA A 133 3.92 -16.38 -3.77
C ALA A 133 4.48 -17.05 -2.50
N VAL A 134 5.43 -17.99 -2.62
CA VAL A 134 5.91 -18.82 -1.50
C VAL A 134 6.41 -17.98 -0.30
N PRO A 135 7.24 -16.94 -0.48
CA PRO A 135 7.64 -16.09 0.65
C PRO A 135 6.46 -15.48 1.40
N ALA A 136 5.41 -15.05 0.68
CA ALA A 136 4.20 -14.50 1.30
C ALA A 136 3.37 -15.59 2.00
N VAL A 137 3.32 -16.80 1.43
CA VAL A 137 2.66 -17.96 2.06
C VAL A 137 3.34 -18.31 3.38
N VAL A 138 4.67 -18.45 3.37
CA VAL A 138 5.46 -18.77 4.56
C VAL A 138 5.26 -17.71 5.64
N MET A 139 5.37 -16.42 5.28
CA MET A 139 5.15 -15.34 6.25
C MET A 139 3.72 -15.29 6.78
N LYS A 140 2.72 -15.58 5.95
CA LYS A 140 1.32 -15.66 6.39
C LYS A 140 1.12 -16.80 7.39
N LEU A 141 1.63 -17.99 7.11
CA LEU A 141 1.53 -19.13 8.03
C LEU A 141 2.25 -18.88 9.36
N ILE A 142 3.42 -18.24 9.33
CA ILE A 142 4.14 -17.82 10.54
C ILE A 142 3.33 -16.77 11.32
N SER A 143 2.66 -15.86 10.62
CA SER A 143 1.81 -14.83 11.24
C SER A 143 0.58 -15.43 11.91
N ASP A 144 -0.03 -16.44 11.30
CA ASP A 144 -1.20 -17.15 11.86
C ASP A 144 -0.90 -17.89 13.16
N THR A 145 0.37 -18.16 13.45
CA THR A 145 0.80 -18.77 14.72
C THR A 145 1.15 -17.75 15.81
N GLN A 146 1.09 -16.45 15.51
CA GLN A 146 1.52 -15.38 16.42
C GLN A 146 0.35 -14.49 16.83
N ASP A 147 0.00 -14.50 18.11
CA ASP A 147 -0.97 -13.58 18.71
C ASP A 147 -0.28 -12.30 19.19
N ASN A 148 0.43 -11.62 18.28
CA ASN A 148 1.16 -10.40 18.58
C ASN A 148 1.08 -9.39 17.43
N PHE A 149 1.63 -8.21 17.66
CA PHE A 149 1.68 -7.11 16.69
C PHE A 149 2.24 -7.48 15.30
N LEU A 150 3.09 -8.52 15.19
CA LEU A 150 3.64 -9.00 13.93
C LEU A 150 2.69 -9.95 13.19
N GLY A 151 1.86 -10.68 13.92
CA GLY A 151 0.85 -11.61 13.40
C GLY A 151 -0.52 -10.97 13.13
N ASP A 152 -0.88 -9.94 13.91
CA ASP A 152 -2.15 -9.25 13.78
C ASP A 152 -2.34 -8.62 12.38
N GLU A 153 -3.59 -8.58 11.89
CA GLU A 153 -3.94 -8.02 10.57
C GLU A 153 -4.60 -6.62 10.57
N PRO A 154 -4.39 -5.69 11.53
CA PRO A 154 -5.10 -4.40 11.55
C PRO A 154 -4.65 -3.49 10.40
N TRP A 155 -3.52 -3.79 9.77
CA TRP A 155 -2.85 -2.96 8.77
C TRP A 155 -3.35 -3.25 7.35
N GLY A 156 -4.61 -2.94 7.07
CA GLY A 156 -5.17 -3.17 5.72
C GLY A 156 -5.35 -4.65 5.37
N GLY A 157 -5.62 -5.47 6.39
CA GLY A 157 -6.02 -6.88 6.26
C GLY A 157 -4.86 -7.84 5.96
N TRP A 158 -3.63 -7.52 6.36
CA TRP A 158 -2.47 -8.40 6.26
C TRP A 158 -1.51 -8.12 7.41
N SER A 159 -0.73 -9.14 7.79
CA SER A 159 0.29 -8.99 8.83
C SER A 159 1.50 -8.19 8.33
N MET A 160 2.29 -7.65 9.25
CA MET A 160 3.53 -6.94 8.90
C MET A 160 4.51 -7.85 8.12
N LEU A 161 4.61 -9.11 8.54
CA LEU A 161 5.50 -10.08 7.88
C LEU A 161 5.06 -10.37 6.44
N SER A 162 3.75 -10.49 6.18
CA SER A 162 3.24 -10.64 4.81
C SER A 162 3.56 -9.42 3.95
N HIS A 163 3.41 -8.20 4.47
CA HIS A 163 3.78 -6.98 3.74
C HIS A 163 5.28 -6.92 3.42
N LEU A 164 6.13 -7.31 4.36
CA LEU A 164 7.58 -7.41 4.15
C LEU A 164 7.90 -8.42 3.04
N ALA A 165 7.24 -9.58 3.03
CA ALA A 165 7.42 -10.57 1.96
C ALA A 165 7.05 -10.00 0.59
N PHE A 166 5.90 -9.33 0.46
CA PHE A 166 5.52 -8.67 -0.80
C PHE A 166 6.54 -7.61 -1.23
N PHE A 167 7.06 -6.82 -0.29
CA PHE A 167 8.09 -5.82 -0.56
C PHE A 167 9.40 -6.44 -1.07
N VAL A 168 9.90 -7.48 -0.42
CA VAL A 168 11.12 -8.18 -0.83
C VAL A 168 10.93 -8.89 -2.17
N THR A 169 9.79 -9.56 -2.38
CA THR A 169 9.45 -10.20 -3.67
C THR A 169 9.41 -9.16 -4.80
N GLY A 170 8.85 -7.97 -4.55
CA GLY A 170 8.88 -6.87 -5.50
C GLY A 170 10.30 -6.44 -5.89
N TYR A 171 11.20 -6.31 -4.90
CA TYR A 171 12.60 -6.01 -5.18
C TYR A 171 13.28 -7.12 -5.98
N PHE A 172 13.01 -8.39 -5.64
CA PHE A 172 13.55 -9.56 -6.33
C PHE A 172 13.13 -9.62 -7.80
N ILE A 173 11.87 -9.31 -8.12
CA ILE A 173 11.37 -9.26 -9.50
C ILE A 173 12.17 -8.25 -10.36
N ALA A 174 12.61 -7.14 -9.78
CA ALA A 174 13.39 -6.13 -10.50
C ALA A 174 14.85 -6.53 -10.74
N LEU A 175 15.37 -7.56 -10.06
CA LEU A 175 16.77 -7.98 -10.23
C LEU A 175 17.05 -8.57 -11.61
N ASP A 176 16.05 -9.15 -12.26
CA ASP A 176 16.19 -9.81 -13.57
C ASP A 176 14.98 -9.53 -14.46
N SER A 177 15.20 -8.92 -15.62
CA SER A 177 14.13 -8.52 -16.55
C SER A 177 13.29 -9.70 -17.06
N ARG A 178 13.82 -10.93 -17.03
CA ARG A 178 13.08 -12.13 -17.44
C ARG A 178 11.89 -12.40 -16.51
N LEU A 179 11.99 -12.03 -15.22
CA LEU A 179 10.90 -12.23 -14.25
C LEU A 179 9.68 -11.38 -14.60
N ILE A 180 9.86 -10.09 -14.83
CA ILE A 180 8.74 -9.20 -15.19
C ILE A 180 8.16 -9.56 -16.55
N SER A 181 8.99 -9.95 -17.53
CA SER A 181 8.50 -10.49 -18.81
C SER A 181 7.73 -11.80 -18.63
N SER A 182 8.12 -12.66 -17.68
CA SER A 182 7.36 -13.88 -17.37
C SER A 182 6.00 -13.57 -16.73
N ILE A 183 5.95 -12.59 -15.83
CA ILE A 183 4.69 -12.08 -15.25
C ILE A 183 3.77 -11.55 -16.36
N GLU A 184 4.29 -10.78 -17.31
CA GLU A 184 3.52 -10.32 -18.47
C GLU A 184 2.96 -11.49 -19.30
N ARG A 185 3.78 -12.50 -19.61
CA ARG A 185 3.35 -13.68 -20.38
C ARG A 185 2.19 -14.42 -19.69
N HIS A 186 2.18 -14.47 -18.36
CA HIS A 186 1.17 -15.18 -17.58
C HIS A 186 -0.02 -14.30 -17.15
N ARG A 187 -0.14 -13.06 -17.62
CA ARG A 187 -1.20 -12.13 -17.18
C ARG A 187 -2.63 -12.64 -17.38
N ILE A 188 -2.91 -13.35 -18.49
CA ILE A 188 -4.24 -13.90 -18.79
C ILE A 188 -4.52 -15.14 -17.94
N PRO A 189 -3.63 -16.17 -17.88
CA PRO A 189 -3.78 -17.26 -16.92
C PRO A 189 -3.92 -16.78 -15.47
N ALA A 190 -3.15 -15.78 -15.06
CA ALA A 190 -3.24 -15.21 -13.72
C ALA A 190 -4.61 -14.55 -13.49
N LEU A 191 -5.15 -13.81 -14.46
CA LEU A 191 -6.47 -13.20 -14.35
C LEU A 191 -7.57 -14.25 -14.25
N THR A 192 -7.52 -15.32 -15.06
CA THR A 192 -8.52 -16.39 -14.99
C THR A 192 -8.44 -17.11 -13.65
N MET A 193 -7.24 -17.43 -13.16
CA MET A 193 -7.04 -18.02 -11.83
C MET A 193 -7.48 -17.08 -10.70
N ALA A 194 -7.28 -15.78 -10.84
CA ALA A 194 -7.72 -14.79 -9.85
C ALA A 194 -9.25 -14.73 -9.78
N LEU A 195 -9.93 -14.69 -10.93
CA LEU A 195 -11.40 -14.66 -11.00
C LEU A 195 -12.03 -15.96 -10.50
N THR A 196 -11.47 -17.12 -10.87
CA THR A 196 -11.98 -18.41 -10.36
C THR A 196 -11.77 -18.54 -8.87
N ALA A 197 -10.58 -18.19 -8.36
CA ALA A 197 -10.31 -18.20 -6.93
C ALA A 197 -11.19 -17.18 -6.17
N PHE A 198 -11.49 -16.02 -6.76
CA PHE A 198 -12.41 -15.04 -6.18
C PHE A 198 -13.81 -15.64 -5.98
N VAL A 199 -14.38 -16.24 -7.04
CA VAL A 199 -15.71 -16.87 -6.96
C VAL A 199 -15.70 -18.02 -5.94
N THR A 200 -14.69 -18.89 -5.99
CA THR A 200 -14.58 -20.02 -5.06
C THR A 200 -14.50 -19.57 -3.60
N LEU A 201 -13.61 -18.62 -3.29
CA LEU A 201 -13.46 -18.10 -1.93
C LEU A 201 -14.72 -17.37 -1.47
N TYR A 202 -15.39 -16.62 -2.36
CA TYR A 202 -16.66 -15.98 -2.07
C TYR A 202 -17.74 -17.01 -1.71
N VAL A 203 -17.89 -18.08 -2.50
CA VAL A 203 -18.84 -19.17 -2.19
C VAL A 203 -18.50 -19.85 -0.85
N CYS A 204 -17.21 -20.01 -0.52
CA CYS A 204 -16.81 -20.52 0.80
C CYS A 204 -17.34 -19.64 1.95
N THR A 205 -17.41 -18.32 1.78
CA THR A 205 -17.95 -17.43 2.83
C THR A 205 -19.44 -17.63 3.11
N LEU A 206 -20.19 -18.17 2.15
CA LEU A 206 -21.64 -18.36 2.24
C LEU A 206 -22.04 -19.63 2.99
N SER A 207 -21.09 -20.52 3.32
CA SER A 207 -21.36 -21.79 4.00
C SER A 207 -20.54 -21.95 5.29
N PRO A 208 -21.09 -22.56 6.36
CA PRO A 208 -20.34 -22.81 7.59
C PRO A 208 -19.08 -23.66 7.36
N ALA A 209 -19.17 -24.65 6.46
CA ALA A 209 -18.02 -25.49 6.10
C ALA A 209 -16.92 -24.68 5.38
N GLY A 210 -17.29 -23.79 4.47
CA GLY A 210 -16.34 -22.91 3.79
C GLY A 210 -15.71 -21.89 4.73
N GLN A 211 -16.47 -21.32 5.68
CA GLN A 211 -15.91 -20.45 6.72
C GLN A 211 -14.89 -21.18 7.59
N ARG A 212 -15.18 -22.44 7.97
CA ARG A 212 -14.20 -23.28 8.68
C ARG A 212 -12.93 -23.49 7.85
N PHE A 213 -13.06 -23.79 6.55
CA PHE A 213 -11.91 -23.92 5.65
C PHE A 213 -11.07 -22.63 5.59
N LEU A 214 -11.71 -21.47 5.49
CA LEU A 214 -11.03 -20.16 5.43
C LEU A 214 -10.24 -19.84 6.71
N GLY A 215 -10.63 -20.40 7.86
CA GLY A 215 -9.91 -20.30 9.12
C GLY A 215 -8.74 -21.29 9.28
N THR A 216 -8.53 -22.20 8.32
CA THR A 216 -7.39 -23.14 8.35
C THR A 216 -6.16 -22.56 7.65
N SER A 217 -5.00 -23.16 7.90
CA SER A 217 -3.77 -22.87 7.15
C SER A 217 -3.94 -23.04 5.63
N ALA A 218 -4.77 -23.99 5.18
CA ALA A 218 -5.08 -24.17 3.76
C ALA A 218 -5.89 -22.98 3.20
N GLY A 219 -6.82 -22.44 4.00
CA GLY A 219 -7.54 -21.21 3.70
C GLY A 219 -6.60 -20.00 3.58
N SER A 220 -5.64 -19.87 4.50
CA SER A 220 -4.60 -18.84 4.44
C SER A 220 -3.73 -18.94 3.18
N VAL A 221 -3.30 -20.14 2.80
CA VAL A 221 -2.57 -20.38 1.54
C VAL A 221 -3.43 -19.96 0.35
N ALA A 222 -4.70 -20.36 0.31
CA ALA A 222 -5.62 -19.99 -0.77
C ALA A 222 -5.81 -18.47 -0.88
N ARG A 223 -5.91 -17.75 0.24
CA ARG A 223 -5.99 -16.28 0.29
C ARG A 223 -4.74 -15.62 -0.29
N VAL A 224 -3.54 -16.13 0.05
CA VAL A 224 -2.27 -15.62 -0.50
C VAL A 224 -2.16 -15.89 -2.00
N LEU A 225 -2.50 -17.10 -2.45
CA LEU A 225 -2.46 -17.46 -3.87
C LEU A 225 -3.44 -16.63 -4.69
N HIS A 226 -4.68 -16.49 -4.23
CA HIS A 226 -5.69 -15.61 -4.85
C HIS A 226 -5.15 -14.18 -5.00
N THR A 227 -4.53 -13.65 -3.94
CA THR A 227 -3.90 -12.32 -3.98
C THR A 227 -2.78 -12.28 -5.00
N TRP A 228 -1.89 -13.28 -5.01
CA TRP A 228 -0.77 -13.34 -5.94
C TRP A 228 -1.20 -13.43 -7.41
N PHE A 229 -2.31 -14.11 -7.71
CA PHE A 229 -2.89 -14.14 -9.05
C PHE A 229 -3.35 -12.75 -9.50
N TRP A 230 -4.04 -12.00 -8.64
CA TRP A 230 -4.37 -10.60 -8.92
C TRP A 230 -3.12 -9.74 -9.13
N LEU A 231 -2.11 -9.88 -8.27
CA LEU A 231 -0.85 -9.12 -8.42
C LEU A 231 -0.15 -9.43 -9.75
N THR A 232 -0.06 -10.71 -10.12
CA THR A 232 0.54 -11.15 -11.38
C THR A 232 -0.24 -10.62 -12.58
N ALA A 233 -1.57 -10.70 -12.55
CA ALA A 233 -2.43 -10.15 -13.60
C ALA A 233 -2.24 -8.63 -13.75
N MET A 234 -2.38 -7.87 -12.66
CA MET A 234 -2.27 -6.41 -12.65
C MET A 234 -0.88 -5.95 -13.12
N MET A 235 0.20 -6.53 -12.57
CA MET A 235 1.56 -6.21 -12.99
C MET A 235 1.81 -6.57 -14.45
N GLY A 236 1.32 -7.73 -14.90
CA GLY A 236 1.50 -8.17 -16.29
C GLY A 236 0.75 -7.28 -17.29
N PHE A 237 -0.46 -6.86 -16.98
CA PHE A 237 -1.18 -5.88 -17.80
C PHE A 237 -0.54 -4.49 -17.77
N ALA A 238 -0.09 -4.04 -16.60
CA ALA A 238 0.62 -2.78 -16.47
C ALA A 238 1.93 -2.78 -17.27
N HIS A 239 2.72 -3.86 -17.22
CA HIS A 239 3.94 -3.97 -18.01
C HIS A 239 3.66 -3.93 -19.53
N ARG A 240 2.58 -4.56 -19.98
CA ARG A 240 2.22 -4.56 -21.41
C ARG A 240 1.72 -3.21 -21.93
N TYR A 241 0.92 -2.50 -21.13
CA TYR A 241 0.17 -1.32 -21.61
C TYR A 241 0.63 0.01 -21.03
N LEU A 242 1.35 0.02 -19.91
CA LEU A 242 1.76 1.23 -19.18
C LEU A 242 3.28 1.42 -19.14
N THR A 243 4.01 0.80 -20.08
CA THR A 243 5.48 0.95 -20.20
C THR A 243 5.90 2.21 -20.96
N SER A 244 5.02 2.82 -21.75
CA SER A 244 5.31 4.08 -22.40
C SER A 244 5.04 5.26 -21.47
N THR A 245 5.93 6.25 -21.44
CA THR A 245 5.69 7.49 -20.68
C THR A 245 4.90 8.47 -21.53
N ASN A 246 3.71 8.88 -21.09
CA ASN A 246 2.94 9.95 -21.72
C ASN A 246 2.72 11.11 -20.72
N GLY A 247 2.16 12.22 -21.20
CA GLY A 247 1.89 13.40 -20.36
C GLY A 247 1.02 13.08 -19.15
N PHE A 248 0.01 12.23 -19.34
CA PHE A 248 -0.89 11.78 -18.28
C PHE A 248 -0.16 10.94 -17.21
N LEU A 249 0.64 9.96 -17.59
CA LEU A 249 1.40 9.12 -16.65
C LEU A 249 2.44 9.94 -15.88
N ARG A 250 3.05 10.94 -16.51
CA ARG A 250 3.97 11.86 -15.81
C ARG A 250 3.25 12.67 -14.75
N TYR A 251 2.08 13.21 -15.11
CA TYR A 251 1.21 13.93 -14.19
C TYR A 251 0.71 13.03 -13.04
N ALA A 252 0.19 11.84 -13.38
CA ALA A 252 -0.34 10.90 -12.41
C ALA A 252 0.74 10.45 -11.41
N ASN A 253 1.94 10.09 -11.88
CA ASN A 253 3.07 9.73 -11.01
C ASN A 253 3.45 10.85 -10.03
N GLU A 254 3.34 12.11 -10.44
CA GLU A 254 3.57 13.26 -9.56
C GLU A 254 2.45 13.43 -8.52
N ALA A 255 1.21 13.10 -8.90
CA ALA A 255 0.02 13.25 -8.07
C ALA A 255 -0.24 12.09 -7.09
N VAL A 256 0.30 10.88 -7.34
CA VAL A 256 0.00 9.67 -6.54
C VAL A 256 0.17 9.89 -5.03
N LEU A 257 1.31 10.45 -4.60
CA LEU A 257 1.60 10.61 -3.18
C LEU A 257 0.69 11.67 -2.51
N PRO A 258 0.52 12.87 -3.08
CA PRO A 258 -0.50 13.82 -2.59
C PRO A 258 -1.91 13.26 -2.49
N PHE A 259 -2.36 12.54 -3.52
CA PHE A 259 -3.67 11.90 -3.51
C PHE A 259 -3.78 10.87 -2.39
N TYR A 260 -2.76 10.03 -2.23
CA TYR A 260 -2.71 9.07 -1.12
C TYR A 260 -2.69 9.75 0.26
N ILE A 261 -2.02 10.88 0.43
CA ILE A 261 -2.02 11.56 1.73
C ILE A 261 -3.40 12.14 2.05
N LEU A 262 -4.08 12.73 1.05
CA LEU A 262 -5.34 13.44 1.26
C LEU A 262 -6.59 12.56 1.25
N HIS A 263 -6.58 11.44 0.51
CA HIS A 263 -7.82 10.75 0.14
C HIS A 263 -8.69 10.40 1.34
N GLN A 264 -8.13 9.78 2.38
CA GLN A 264 -8.94 9.30 3.49
C GLN A 264 -9.55 10.45 4.30
N THR A 265 -8.80 11.51 4.62
CA THR A 265 -9.36 12.67 5.33
C THR A 265 -10.53 13.28 4.56
N ILE A 266 -10.37 13.49 3.25
CA ILE A 266 -11.41 14.11 2.42
C ILE A 266 -12.63 13.19 2.26
N ILE A 267 -12.41 11.89 2.08
CA ILE A 267 -13.47 10.89 2.03
C ILE A 267 -14.25 10.88 3.35
N LEU A 268 -13.58 10.95 4.50
CA LEU A 268 -14.24 10.98 5.80
C LEU A 268 -15.02 12.28 6.03
N ILE A 269 -14.46 13.43 5.68
CA ILE A 269 -15.17 14.72 5.74
C ILE A 269 -16.46 14.67 4.94
N ILE A 270 -16.37 14.28 3.67
CA ILE A 270 -17.55 14.24 2.78
C ILE A 270 -18.50 13.15 3.23
N GLY A 271 -17.98 11.96 3.57
CA GLY A 271 -18.76 10.83 4.06
C GLY A 271 -19.57 11.18 5.30
N TYR A 272 -18.99 11.91 6.24
CA TYR A 272 -19.67 12.37 7.46
C TYR A 272 -20.98 13.10 7.17
N TYR A 273 -20.99 14.00 6.18
CA TYR A 273 -22.20 14.73 5.79
C TYR A 273 -23.13 13.91 4.87
N ILE A 274 -22.57 13.19 3.89
CA ILE A 274 -23.37 12.46 2.89
C ILE A 274 -24.11 11.26 3.49
N VAL A 275 -23.51 10.58 4.48
CA VAL A 275 -24.12 9.41 5.11
C VAL A 275 -25.42 9.77 5.84
N GLN A 276 -25.57 11.01 6.31
CA GLN A 276 -26.75 11.51 7.01
C GLN A 276 -27.95 11.79 6.07
N LEU A 277 -27.72 11.88 4.76
CA LEU A 277 -28.80 12.14 3.80
C LEU A 277 -29.79 10.98 3.77
N ASN A 278 -31.08 11.28 3.65
CA ASN A 278 -32.08 10.26 3.37
C ASN A 278 -32.07 9.94 1.86
N ALA A 279 -31.10 9.13 1.44
CA ALA A 279 -30.85 8.78 0.04
C ALA A 279 -30.42 7.30 -0.10
N PRO A 280 -30.65 6.67 -1.28
CA PRO A 280 -30.17 5.32 -1.55
C PRO A 280 -28.64 5.19 -1.40
N VAL A 281 -28.17 4.04 -0.93
CA VAL A 281 -26.73 3.76 -0.69
C VAL A 281 -25.88 3.99 -1.95
N VAL A 282 -26.39 3.61 -3.12
CA VAL A 282 -25.69 3.81 -4.40
C VAL A 282 -25.47 5.30 -4.68
N LEU A 283 -26.46 6.15 -4.43
CA LEU A 283 -26.33 7.59 -4.62
C LEU A 283 -25.31 8.18 -3.64
N LYS A 284 -25.36 7.78 -2.36
CA LYS A 284 -24.36 8.19 -1.35
C LYS A 284 -22.94 7.81 -1.79
N TYR A 285 -22.76 6.58 -2.26
CA TYR A 285 -21.46 6.11 -2.76
C TYR A 285 -20.95 6.95 -3.94
N VAL A 286 -21.79 7.19 -4.95
CA VAL A 286 -21.44 8.00 -6.12
C VAL A 286 -21.09 9.43 -5.70
N LEU A 287 -21.87 10.03 -4.80
CA LEU A 287 -21.59 11.38 -4.28
C LEU A 287 -20.26 11.44 -3.53
N VAL A 288 -20.00 10.53 -2.59
CA VAL A 288 -18.72 10.48 -1.87
C VAL A 288 -17.56 10.31 -2.84
N MET A 289 -17.67 9.40 -3.81
CA MET A 289 -16.62 9.14 -4.81
C MET A 289 -16.33 10.37 -5.67
N MET A 290 -17.37 10.97 -6.28
CA MET A 290 -17.19 12.09 -7.21
C MET A 290 -16.73 13.37 -6.49
N LEU A 291 -17.34 13.69 -5.33
CA LEU A 291 -16.98 14.88 -4.56
C LEU A 291 -15.58 14.77 -3.96
N SER A 292 -15.21 13.59 -3.43
CA SER A 292 -13.86 13.41 -2.88
C SER A 292 -12.80 13.49 -3.98
N PHE A 293 -13.02 12.85 -5.14
CA PHE A 293 -12.11 12.95 -6.27
C PHE A 293 -11.95 14.41 -6.74
N ALA A 294 -13.06 15.14 -6.92
CA ALA A 294 -13.04 16.53 -7.33
C ALA A 294 -12.32 17.43 -6.31
N ALA A 295 -12.57 17.23 -5.01
CA ALA A 295 -11.94 17.99 -3.94
C ALA A 295 -10.43 17.74 -3.88
N ILE A 296 -9.98 16.47 -3.91
CA ILE A 296 -8.57 16.11 -3.91
C ILE A 296 -7.87 16.70 -5.15
N ALA A 297 -8.46 16.53 -6.34
CA ALA A 297 -7.91 17.05 -7.58
C ALA A 297 -7.78 18.59 -7.55
N THR A 298 -8.79 19.28 -7.03
CA THR A 298 -8.78 20.75 -6.90
C THR A 298 -7.69 21.20 -5.94
N LEU A 299 -7.59 20.61 -4.74
CA LEU A 299 -6.55 20.93 -3.77
C LEU A 299 -5.14 20.65 -4.30
N TYR A 300 -4.98 19.54 -5.02
CA TYR A 300 -3.73 19.20 -5.65
C TYR A 300 -3.31 20.23 -6.70
N GLU A 301 -4.20 20.59 -7.64
CA GLU A 301 -3.89 21.49 -8.75
C GLU A 301 -3.72 22.97 -8.33
N THR A 302 -4.47 23.41 -7.33
CA THR A 302 -4.49 24.81 -6.90
C THR A 302 -3.47 25.12 -5.83
N LEU A 303 -3.22 24.19 -4.89
CA LEU A 303 -2.33 24.41 -3.76
C LEU A 303 -1.05 23.58 -3.89
N ILE A 304 -1.18 22.26 -3.79
CA ILE A 304 -0.01 21.38 -3.58
C ILE A 304 0.97 21.47 -4.76
N ARG A 305 0.48 21.45 -5.99
CA ARG A 305 1.33 21.48 -7.19
C ARG A 305 1.97 22.85 -7.44
N ARG A 306 1.40 23.93 -6.89
CA ARG A 306 1.85 25.32 -7.13
C ARG A 306 2.94 25.76 -6.16
N PHE A 307 2.81 25.44 -4.87
CA PHE A 307 3.72 25.95 -3.84
C PHE A 307 4.81 24.94 -3.47
N ASN A 308 6.09 25.33 -3.62
CA ASN A 308 7.24 24.45 -3.31
C ASN A 308 7.25 23.93 -1.87
N VAL A 309 6.77 24.71 -0.90
CA VAL A 309 6.62 24.27 0.50
C VAL A 309 5.66 23.08 0.60
N LEU A 310 4.48 23.17 -0.03
CA LEU A 310 3.52 22.06 -0.04
C LEU A 310 4.05 20.87 -0.85
N ARG A 311 4.74 21.12 -1.97
CA ARG A 311 5.41 20.04 -2.72
C ARG A 311 6.36 19.26 -1.82
N PHE A 312 7.16 19.95 -1.01
CA PHE A 312 8.07 19.30 -0.06
C PHE A 312 7.31 18.51 1.01
N LEU A 313 6.31 19.14 1.66
CA LEU A 313 5.51 18.50 2.71
C LEU A 313 4.73 17.27 2.22
N PHE A 314 4.35 17.23 0.94
CA PHE A 314 3.69 16.09 0.31
C PHE A 314 4.66 15.15 -0.43
N GLY A 315 5.98 15.28 -0.19
CA GLY A 315 7.00 14.34 -0.70
C GLY A 315 7.26 14.42 -2.21
N MET A 316 6.83 15.50 -2.86
CA MET A 316 7.04 15.79 -4.28
C MET A 316 8.41 16.41 -4.54
N LYS A 317 8.88 16.33 -5.79
CA LYS A 317 10.08 17.07 -6.24
C LYS A 317 9.80 18.58 -6.26
N LEU A 318 10.74 19.39 -5.83
CA LEU A 318 10.63 20.86 -5.96
C LEU A 318 10.67 21.27 -7.44
N LYS A 319 9.95 22.34 -7.79
CA LYS A 319 10.17 23.03 -9.07
C LYS A 319 11.46 23.84 -8.93
N HIS A 320 12.40 23.61 -9.82
CA HIS A 320 13.52 24.52 -10.01
C HIS A 320 12.95 25.82 -10.59
N SER A 321 13.10 26.91 -9.84
CA SER A 321 12.77 28.27 -10.28
C SER A 321 13.69 28.71 -11.40
#